data_AF-A0A317VPX5-F1
#
_entry.id   AF-A0A317VPX5-F1
#
_cell.length_a   1.000
_cell.length_b   1.000
_cell.length_c   1.000
_cell.angle_alpha   90.00
_cell.angle_beta   90.00
_cell.angle_gamma   90.00
#
_symmetry.space_group_name_H-M   'P 1'
#
loop_
_entity.id
_entity.type
_entity.pdbx_description
1 polymer ?
#
loop_
_entity_poly.entity_id
_entity_poly.type
_entity_poly.pdbx_seq_one_letter_code
_entity_poly.pdbx_strand_id
1 'polypeptide(L)'
;MHPFPRASRWLSSPRILNPRITKALPSIAVRWNSSFSADQFAQLASRQSSKHQIYQSLSTDPYVNLSIEHFLLEHAPADSSILFLYINRPCVVIGRNQNPWLETNLRVLHNDRGAADNNTEDALYVRRRSGGGAVFHDEGNLNYSVISPRTTFTRNKHAEMVVRALHRVGATNTSVNDRHDIVMSLDGASAGEQSPQPRKVSGSAFKLTRYRALHHGTCLLDSPNINIIGSFLRSPARDYIKAKGVESVRSPVANVSSVFVDASIPFGIQDVIASIMGEFAGLYQVGPDAVRRAQRAYVHDPELYAGDDWVVGAVGEAQGYEEPEIKKGIDELRSLEWKYTQTPQFLFSTYPVEEDSRERPALPPSLPPSTRVFLRLKHGAIIESHISMSPDSSIASEQAVRVHEALKGRRLHEIQPTQWQEVLYEQLGAEEEASSVEELARFIATKLGWV
;
A
#
# COMPACT_ATOMS: atom_id res chain seq x y z
N MET A 1 -51.76 -84.39 -52.92
CA MET A 1 -50.89 -85.59 -52.86
C MET A 1 -49.49 -85.12 -52.50
N HIS A 2 -49.03 -85.46 -51.29
CA HIS A 2 -47.62 -85.28 -50.87
C HIS A 2 -46.71 -86.29 -51.60
N PRO A 3 -45.41 -86.01 -51.74
CA PRO A 3 -44.46 -86.50 -50.72
C PRO A 3 -43.33 -85.54 -50.30
N PHE A 4 -42.92 -85.77 -49.05
CA PHE A 4 -41.77 -85.35 -48.24
C PHE A 4 -40.37 -85.74 -48.82
N PRO A 5 -39.21 -85.60 -48.10
CA PRO A 5 -38.49 -84.38 -47.69
C PRO A 5 -36.94 -84.51 -47.89
N ARG A 6 -36.11 -83.52 -47.51
CA ARG A 6 -34.78 -83.78 -46.90
C ARG A 6 -34.23 -82.55 -46.14
N ALA A 7 -33.78 -82.83 -44.91
CA ALA A 7 -33.08 -81.97 -43.95
C ALA A 7 -31.70 -81.51 -44.50
N SER A 8 -30.89 -80.59 -43.97
CA SER A 8 -30.63 -79.95 -42.65
C SER A 8 -29.60 -78.83 -42.95
N ARG A 9 -29.49 -77.70 -42.24
CA ARG A 9 -28.80 -77.53 -40.95
C ARG A 9 -28.93 -76.05 -40.50
N TRP A 10 -29.38 -75.88 -39.25
CA TRP A 10 -29.06 -74.88 -38.24
C TRP A 10 -28.37 -73.56 -38.64
N LEU A 11 -28.99 -72.43 -38.26
CA LEU A 11 -28.42 -71.47 -37.29
C LEU A 11 -29.51 -70.49 -36.79
N SER A 12 -29.64 -70.50 -35.45
CA SER A 12 -30.19 -69.53 -34.49
C SER A 12 -30.79 -68.19 -34.95
N SER A 13 -32.00 -67.91 -34.47
CA SER A 13 -32.71 -66.61 -34.44
C SER A 13 -31.94 -65.50 -33.72
N PRO A 14 -32.34 -64.23 -33.91
CA PRO A 14 -32.99 -63.59 -32.76
C PRO A 14 -34.20 -62.71 -33.10
N ARG A 15 -35.02 -62.59 -32.05
CA ARG A 15 -36.23 -61.78 -31.91
C ARG A 15 -35.91 -60.30 -31.72
N ILE A 16 -36.90 -59.50 -32.11
CA ILE A 16 -37.09 -58.07 -31.92
C ILE A 16 -36.90 -57.65 -30.44
N LEU A 17 -36.20 -56.53 -30.21
CA LEU A 17 -36.13 -55.84 -28.92
C LEU A 17 -36.32 -54.32 -29.10
N ASN A 18 -37.19 -53.76 -28.26
CA ASN A 18 -37.53 -52.34 -28.10
C ASN A 18 -36.31 -51.40 -27.92
N PRO A 19 -36.43 -50.12 -28.32
CA PRO A 19 -35.36 -49.14 -28.11
C PRO A 19 -35.28 -48.75 -26.63
N ARG A 20 -34.13 -49.03 -26.00
CA ARG A 20 -33.76 -48.50 -24.68
C ARG A 20 -33.25 -47.06 -24.83
N ILE A 21 -33.82 -46.19 -24.02
CA ILE A 21 -33.33 -44.86 -23.66
C ILE A 21 -31.82 -44.94 -23.36
N THR A 22 -31.01 -44.33 -24.21
CA THR A 22 -29.59 -44.11 -23.97
C THR A 22 -29.44 -43.01 -22.93
N LYS A 23 -29.17 -43.39 -21.68
CA LYS A 23 -28.58 -42.47 -20.70
C LYS A 23 -27.28 -41.94 -21.29
N ALA A 24 -27.20 -40.63 -21.48
CA ALA A 24 -25.97 -39.94 -21.82
C ALA A 24 -24.90 -40.32 -20.78
N LEU A 25 -23.77 -40.81 -21.27
CA LEU A 25 -22.55 -40.95 -20.47
C LEU A 25 -22.17 -39.55 -19.96
N PRO A 26 -21.68 -39.42 -18.71
CA PRO A 26 -21.15 -38.14 -18.27
C PRO A 26 -20.00 -37.78 -19.20
N SER A 27 -20.08 -36.58 -19.77
CA SER A 27 -18.99 -35.97 -20.52
C SER A 27 -17.71 -36.13 -19.71
N ILE A 28 -16.71 -36.78 -20.31
CA ILE A 28 -15.33 -36.72 -19.82
C ILE A 28 -15.01 -35.25 -19.68
N ALA A 29 -14.85 -34.78 -18.44
CA ALA A 29 -14.42 -33.41 -18.17
C ALA A 29 -13.00 -33.28 -18.73
N VAL A 30 -12.91 -32.79 -19.96
CA VAL A 30 -11.65 -32.38 -20.57
C VAL A 30 -11.11 -31.27 -19.66
N ARG A 31 -10.00 -31.54 -18.98
CA ARG A 31 -9.28 -30.51 -18.23
C ARG A 31 -8.78 -29.47 -19.23
N TRP A 32 -9.48 -28.35 -19.36
CA TRP A 32 -8.98 -27.16 -20.06
C TRP A 32 -7.88 -26.54 -19.20
N ASN A 33 -6.71 -27.15 -19.25
CA ASN A 33 -5.49 -26.68 -18.58
C ASN A 33 -4.70 -25.86 -19.61
N SER A 34 -5.16 -24.65 -19.89
CA SER A 34 -4.38 -23.72 -20.67
C SER A 34 -3.62 -22.82 -19.70
N SER A 35 -2.29 -22.91 -19.71
CA SER A 35 -1.49 -21.75 -19.31
C SER A 35 -1.74 -20.64 -20.32
N PHE A 36 -1.78 -19.42 -19.82
CA PHE A 36 -1.98 -18.22 -20.61
C PHE A 36 -0.77 -17.32 -20.43
N SER A 37 -0.44 -16.61 -21.50
CA SER A 37 0.65 -15.64 -21.50
C SER A 37 0.31 -14.42 -20.64
N ALA A 38 1.37 -13.78 -20.14
CA ALA A 38 1.29 -12.64 -19.23
C ALA A 38 0.47 -11.45 -19.75
N ASP A 39 0.47 -11.23 -21.07
CA ASP A 39 -0.27 -10.18 -21.78
C ASP A 39 -1.80 -10.38 -21.75
N GLN A 40 -2.27 -11.61 -21.49
CA GLN A 40 -3.71 -11.89 -21.35
C GLN A 40 -4.27 -11.52 -19.97
N PHE A 41 -3.45 -10.99 -19.07
CA PHE A 41 -3.86 -10.60 -17.72
C PHE A 41 -5.10 -9.72 -17.70
N ALA A 42 -5.09 -8.61 -18.45
CA ALA A 42 -6.17 -7.63 -18.45
C ALA A 42 -7.50 -8.25 -18.89
N GLN A 43 -7.45 -9.07 -19.95
CA GLN A 43 -8.62 -9.78 -20.47
C GLN A 43 -9.16 -10.81 -19.46
N LEU A 44 -8.29 -11.60 -18.84
CA LEU A 44 -8.69 -12.65 -17.90
C LEU A 44 -9.22 -12.10 -16.57
N ALA A 45 -8.58 -11.05 -16.04
CA ALA A 45 -9.00 -10.37 -14.82
C ALA A 45 -10.39 -9.72 -14.98
N SER A 46 -10.67 -9.19 -16.17
CA SER A 46 -11.93 -8.51 -16.52
C SER A 46 -13.02 -9.46 -17.05
N ARG A 47 -12.69 -10.73 -17.31
CA ARG A 47 -13.62 -11.72 -17.88
C ARG A 47 -14.80 -11.95 -16.92
N GLN A 48 -16.02 -11.78 -17.43
CA GLN A 48 -17.25 -11.81 -16.62
C GLN A 48 -17.47 -13.12 -15.84
N SER A 49 -16.95 -14.25 -16.36
CA SER A 49 -17.01 -15.53 -15.68
C SER A 49 -16.00 -15.66 -14.53
N SER A 50 -14.92 -14.87 -14.49
CA SER A 50 -13.86 -14.92 -13.47
C SER A 50 -14.36 -14.44 -12.09
N LYS A 51 -15.10 -15.28 -11.38
CA LYS A 51 -15.66 -15.03 -10.04
C LYS A 51 -14.62 -15.12 -8.92
N HIS A 52 -13.61 -15.97 -9.08
CA HIS A 52 -12.60 -16.19 -8.05
C HIS A 52 -11.20 -15.96 -8.61
N GLN A 53 -10.45 -15.01 -8.04
CA GLN A 53 -9.13 -14.68 -8.58
C GLN A 53 -8.08 -14.64 -7.48
N ILE A 54 -6.89 -15.20 -7.76
CA ILE A 54 -5.75 -15.20 -6.83
C ILE A 54 -4.48 -14.82 -7.58
N TYR A 55 -3.91 -13.67 -7.22
CA TYR A 55 -2.70 -13.15 -7.83
C TYR A 55 -1.60 -12.96 -6.79
N GLN A 56 -0.37 -13.23 -7.17
CA GLN A 56 0.81 -12.84 -6.41
C GLN A 56 1.71 -11.98 -7.30
N SER A 57 2.15 -10.83 -6.79
CA SER A 57 3.12 -10.02 -7.51
C SER A 57 4.54 -10.54 -7.30
N LEU A 58 5.29 -10.62 -8.40
CA LEU A 58 6.74 -10.81 -8.41
C LEU A 58 7.51 -9.49 -8.42
N SER A 59 6.81 -8.36 -8.64
CA SER A 59 7.42 -7.03 -8.56
C SER A 59 7.56 -6.58 -7.11
N THR A 60 8.71 -6.01 -6.78
CA THR A 60 8.95 -5.32 -5.51
C THR A 60 8.71 -3.81 -5.60
N ASP A 61 8.34 -3.28 -6.77
CA ASP A 61 8.03 -1.86 -6.95
C ASP A 61 6.63 -1.53 -6.41
N PRO A 62 6.50 -0.68 -5.37
CA PRO A 62 5.20 -0.29 -4.84
C PRO A 62 4.30 0.43 -5.85
N TYR A 63 4.86 1.12 -6.85
CA TYR A 63 4.08 1.78 -7.90
C TYR A 63 3.40 0.76 -8.82
N VAL A 64 4.11 -0.32 -9.17
CA VAL A 64 3.56 -1.43 -9.97
C VAL A 64 2.47 -2.13 -9.18
N ASN A 65 2.78 -2.54 -7.94
CA ASN A 65 1.84 -3.27 -7.08
C ASN A 65 0.55 -2.49 -6.83
N LEU A 66 0.64 -1.21 -6.46
CA LEU A 66 -0.55 -0.37 -6.23
C LEU A 66 -1.34 -0.07 -7.51
N SER A 67 -0.70 -0.12 -8.68
CA SER A 67 -1.38 0.09 -9.97
C SER A 67 -2.10 -1.17 -10.45
N ILE A 68 -1.50 -2.35 -10.27
CA ILE A 68 -2.18 -3.64 -10.48
C ILE A 68 -3.38 -3.77 -9.54
N GLU A 69 -3.20 -3.46 -8.25
CA GLU A 69 -4.28 -3.45 -7.27
C GLU A 69 -5.45 -2.55 -7.74
N HIS A 70 -5.14 -1.34 -8.22
CA HIS A 70 -6.15 -0.43 -8.71
C HIS A 70 -6.85 -0.94 -9.97
N PHE A 71 -6.10 -1.52 -10.91
CA PHE A 71 -6.66 -2.12 -12.12
C PHE A 71 -7.65 -3.24 -11.79
N LEU A 72 -7.27 -4.15 -10.88
CA LEU A 72 -8.15 -5.23 -10.41
C LEU A 72 -9.42 -4.70 -9.72
N LEU A 73 -9.34 -3.56 -9.03
CA LEU A 73 -10.49 -2.93 -8.40
C LEU A 73 -11.48 -2.39 -9.44
N GLU A 74 -11.00 -1.72 -10.48
CA GLU A 74 -11.82 -1.04 -11.48
C GLU A 74 -12.38 -1.98 -12.55
N HIS A 75 -11.62 -2.98 -12.99
CA HIS A 75 -11.95 -3.77 -14.19
C HIS A 75 -12.52 -5.15 -13.92
N ALA A 76 -12.24 -5.74 -12.77
CA ALA A 76 -12.75 -7.07 -12.49
C ALA A 76 -14.27 -7.06 -12.22
N PRO A 77 -14.98 -8.18 -12.48
CA PRO A 77 -16.42 -8.26 -12.34
C PRO A 77 -16.92 -7.83 -10.95
N ALA A 78 -18.06 -7.14 -10.89
CA ALA A 78 -18.61 -6.60 -9.65
C ALA A 78 -18.91 -7.66 -8.59
N ASP A 79 -19.23 -8.89 -9.02
CA ASP A 79 -19.54 -10.03 -8.18
C ASP A 79 -18.33 -10.96 -7.91
N SER A 80 -17.14 -10.62 -8.41
CA SER A 80 -15.94 -11.43 -8.18
C SER A 80 -15.27 -11.13 -6.84
N SER A 81 -14.54 -12.14 -6.33
CA SER A 81 -13.68 -12.06 -5.15
C SER A 81 -12.23 -12.30 -5.56
N ILE A 82 -11.35 -11.40 -5.15
CA ILE A 82 -9.94 -11.38 -5.56
C ILE A 82 -9.05 -11.34 -4.33
N LEU A 83 -8.03 -12.18 -4.30
CA LEU A 83 -6.87 -12.05 -3.41
C LEU A 83 -5.67 -11.62 -4.24
N PHE A 84 -5.04 -10.51 -3.85
CA PHE A 84 -3.77 -10.06 -4.41
C PHE A 84 -2.74 -9.91 -3.30
N LEU A 85 -1.61 -10.60 -3.44
CA LEU A 85 -0.51 -10.62 -2.46
C LEU A 85 0.75 -10.01 -3.07
N TYR A 86 1.44 -9.15 -2.33
CA TYR A 86 2.67 -8.52 -2.82
C TYR A 86 3.59 -8.09 -1.67
N ILE A 87 4.90 -8.05 -1.96
CA ILE A 87 5.94 -7.54 -1.07
C ILE A 87 6.60 -6.39 -1.79
N ASN A 88 6.85 -5.28 -1.10
CA ASN A 88 7.53 -4.13 -1.68
C ASN A 88 8.95 -4.04 -1.14
N ARG A 89 9.87 -3.52 -1.95
CA ARG A 89 11.16 -3.01 -1.49
C ARG A 89 10.95 -1.89 -0.45
N PRO A 90 12.00 -1.46 0.28
CA PRO A 90 11.92 -0.36 1.24
C PRO A 90 11.12 0.84 0.71
N CYS A 91 10.02 1.16 1.39
CA CYS A 91 9.19 2.32 1.06
C CYS A 91 8.31 2.77 2.22
N VAL A 92 7.95 4.05 2.22
CA VAL A 92 6.91 4.63 3.07
C VAL A 92 5.67 4.89 2.22
N VAL A 93 4.56 4.27 2.59
CA VAL A 93 3.27 4.44 1.93
C VAL A 93 2.33 5.25 2.82
N ILE A 94 1.99 6.46 2.39
CA ILE A 94 1.02 7.33 3.07
C ILE A 94 -0.38 7.21 2.45
N GLY A 95 -1.40 7.46 3.27
CA GLY A 95 -2.79 7.47 2.84
C GLY A 95 -3.13 8.66 1.93
N ARG A 96 -4.21 8.52 1.16
CA ARG A 96 -4.69 9.49 0.15
C ARG A 96 -4.72 10.93 0.67
N ASN A 97 -5.28 11.14 1.86
CA ASN A 97 -5.56 12.45 2.45
C ASN A 97 -4.60 12.81 3.60
N GLN A 98 -3.38 12.27 3.61
CA GLN A 98 -2.38 12.57 4.61
C GLN A 98 -1.45 13.72 4.17
N ASN A 99 -0.84 14.39 5.16
CA ASN A 99 0.18 15.39 4.93
C ASN A 99 1.60 14.77 5.08
N PRO A 100 2.40 14.70 4.01
CA PRO A 100 3.71 14.05 4.09
C PRO A 100 4.70 14.78 5.00
N TRP A 101 4.63 16.11 5.05
CA TRP A 101 5.46 16.91 5.96
C TRP A 101 5.09 16.72 7.43
N LEU A 102 3.89 16.25 7.76
CA LEU A 102 3.48 15.95 9.13
C LEU A 102 3.77 14.48 9.52
N GLU A 103 3.61 13.57 8.56
CA GLU A 103 3.57 12.13 8.81
C GLU A 103 4.91 11.43 8.59
N THR A 104 5.83 12.04 7.82
CA THR A 104 7.06 11.36 7.36
C THR A 104 8.29 12.24 7.54
N ASN A 105 9.45 11.59 7.66
CA ASN A 105 10.73 12.25 7.59
C ASN A 105 11.18 12.36 6.13
N LEU A 106 10.69 13.39 5.45
CA LEU A 106 10.98 13.59 4.03
C LEU A 106 12.47 13.79 3.71
N ARG A 107 13.30 14.16 4.69
CA ARG A 107 14.75 14.27 4.51
C ARG A 107 15.40 12.94 4.19
N VAL A 108 14.89 11.83 4.74
CA VAL A 108 15.41 10.48 4.43
C VAL A 108 14.65 9.82 3.27
N LEU A 109 13.63 10.49 2.72
CA LEU A 109 12.78 10.00 1.63
C LEU A 109 12.80 10.94 0.41
N HIS A 110 13.91 11.65 0.20
CA HIS A 110 14.02 12.72 -0.80
C HIS A 110 14.47 12.22 -2.19
N ASN A 111 14.60 10.90 -2.38
CA ASN A 111 15.01 10.26 -3.64
C ASN A 111 14.12 10.62 -4.84
N ASP A 112 12.95 11.21 -4.60
CA ASP A 112 12.04 11.65 -5.64
C ASP A 112 12.19 13.12 -6.07
N ARG A 113 13.03 13.88 -5.37
CA ARG A 113 13.23 15.33 -5.55
C ARG A 113 14.71 15.75 -5.59
N GLY A 114 15.62 14.89 -5.16
CA GLY A 114 17.07 15.09 -5.25
C GLY A 114 17.67 14.69 -6.61
N ALA A 115 18.91 15.11 -6.88
CA ALA A 115 19.68 14.58 -7.99
C ALA A 115 19.86 13.07 -7.77
N ALA A 116 19.45 12.28 -8.76
CA ALA A 116 19.32 10.83 -8.69
C ALA A 116 20.63 10.14 -8.28
N ASP A 117 20.82 9.92 -6.98
CA ASP A 117 21.66 8.83 -6.53
C ASP A 117 20.82 7.58 -6.72
N ASN A 118 21.12 6.82 -7.77
CA ASN A 118 20.36 5.65 -8.22
C ASN A 118 20.57 4.45 -7.28
N ASN A 119 20.60 4.68 -5.97
CA ASN A 119 20.80 3.61 -5.02
C ASN A 119 19.45 2.91 -4.77
N THR A 120 19.39 1.64 -5.16
CA THR A 120 18.17 0.82 -5.06
C THR A 120 17.77 0.50 -3.63
N GLU A 121 18.65 0.77 -2.66
CA GLU A 121 18.43 0.51 -1.23
C GLU A 121 17.66 1.62 -0.50
N ASP A 122 17.51 2.80 -1.11
CA ASP A 122 16.80 3.90 -0.46
C ASP A 122 15.29 3.69 -0.42
N ALA A 123 14.70 4.01 0.73
CA ALA A 123 13.26 3.90 0.92
C ALA A 123 12.50 4.88 0.01
N LEU A 124 11.57 4.37 -0.81
CA LEU A 124 10.71 5.21 -1.65
C LEU A 124 9.64 5.94 -0.84
N TYR A 125 9.25 7.15 -1.27
CA TYR A 125 8.04 7.81 -0.80
C TYR A 125 6.86 7.59 -1.76
N VAL A 126 5.76 7.05 -1.25
CA VAL A 126 4.60 6.64 -2.05
C VAL A 126 3.30 7.13 -1.41
N ARG A 127 2.35 7.62 -2.22
CA ARG A 127 0.97 7.93 -1.78
C ARG A 127 -0.02 6.96 -2.42
N ARG A 128 -0.79 6.23 -1.60
CA ARG A 128 -1.81 5.29 -2.10
C ARG A 128 -3.18 5.95 -2.36
N ARG A 129 -4.05 5.25 -3.09
CA ARG A 129 -5.42 5.70 -3.43
C ARG A 129 -6.46 5.48 -2.32
N SER A 130 -6.16 4.64 -1.33
CA SER A 130 -7.00 4.37 -0.15
C SER A 130 -6.69 5.35 1.00
N GLY A 131 -7.59 5.40 1.98
CA GLY A 131 -7.38 6.19 3.21
C GLY A 131 -6.43 5.51 4.21
N GLY A 132 -6.40 6.00 5.46
CA GLY A 132 -5.60 5.45 6.56
C GLY A 132 -4.27 6.18 6.80
N GLY A 133 -3.46 5.62 7.71
CA GLY A 133 -2.18 6.19 8.16
C GLY A 133 -0.97 5.85 7.29
N ALA A 134 0.19 6.37 7.68
CA ALA A 134 1.48 6.11 7.04
C ALA A 134 2.09 4.82 7.59
N VAL A 135 2.64 3.99 6.70
CA VAL A 135 3.27 2.70 7.03
C VAL A 135 4.58 2.56 6.28
N PHE A 136 5.49 1.76 6.83
CA PHE A 136 6.73 1.36 6.19
C PHE A 136 6.61 -0.08 5.68
N HIS A 137 7.12 -0.35 4.48
CA HIS A 137 7.23 -1.69 3.90
C HIS A 137 8.69 -1.98 3.58
N ASP A 138 9.04 -3.27 3.65
CA ASP A 138 10.25 -3.87 3.13
C ASP A 138 9.96 -5.36 2.80
N GLU A 139 11.01 -6.12 2.52
CA GLU A 139 10.95 -7.54 2.14
C GLU A 139 10.33 -8.44 3.21
N GLY A 140 10.35 -8.02 4.47
CA GLY A 140 9.75 -8.73 5.59
C GLY A 140 8.29 -8.34 5.86
N ASN A 141 7.72 -7.43 5.08
CA ASN A 141 6.33 -6.98 5.19
C ASN A 141 5.48 -7.48 4.01
N LEU A 142 4.62 -8.46 4.27
CA LEU A 142 3.64 -8.94 3.30
C LEU A 142 2.44 -8.00 3.22
N ASN A 143 2.03 -7.62 2.02
CA ASN A 143 0.79 -6.91 1.79
C ASN A 143 -0.25 -7.88 1.22
N TYR A 144 -1.46 -7.81 1.75
CA TYR A 144 -2.62 -8.52 1.23
C TYR A 144 -3.67 -7.52 0.81
N SER A 145 -4.32 -7.78 -0.33
CA SER A 145 -5.44 -7.00 -0.84
C SER A 145 -6.57 -7.95 -1.21
N VAL A 146 -7.72 -7.79 -0.56
CA VAL A 146 -8.92 -8.55 -0.85
C VAL A 146 -9.96 -7.61 -1.44
N ILE A 147 -10.34 -7.88 -2.68
CA ILE A 147 -11.39 -7.14 -3.38
C ILE A 147 -12.62 -8.03 -3.47
N SER A 148 -13.76 -7.49 -3.05
CA SER A 148 -15.00 -8.26 -2.96
C SER A 148 -16.23 -7.40 -3.24
N PRO A 149 -17.41 -8.00 -3.47
CA PRO A 149 -18.64 -7.24 -3.62
C PRO A 149 -18.94 -6.44 -2.36
N ARG A 150 -19.28 -5.16 -2.52
CA ARG A 150 -19.51 -4.22 -1.40
C ARG A 150 -20.58 -4.72 -0.43
N THR A 151 -21.56 -5.47 -0.91
CA THR A 151 -22.66 -6.02 -0.11
C THR A 151 -22.24 -7.07 0.90
N THR A 152 -21.11 -7.76 0.67
CA THR A 152 -20.61 -8.84 1.54
C THR A 152 -19.37 -8.44 2.35
N PHE A 153 -18.98 -7.17 2.24
CA PHE A 153 -17.79 -6.62 2.87
C PHE A 153 -18.06 -6.17 4.31
N THR A 154 -17.19 -6.59 5.23
CA THR A 154 -17.07 -6.01 6.56
C THR A 154 -15.59 -5.76 6.86
N ARG A 155 -15.29 -4.77 7.72
CA ARG A 155 -13.90 -4.37 7.99
C ARG A 155 -13.05 -5.47 8.62
N ASN A 156 -13.66 -6.32 9.47
CA ASN A 156 -12.95 -7.43 10.11
C ASN A 156 -12.79 -8.66 9.22
N LYS A 157 -13.66 -8.87 8.23
CA LYS A 157 -13.78 -10.15 7.50
C LYS A 157 -12.44 -10.71 7.02
N HIS A 158 -11.61 -9.87 6.36
CA HIS A 158 -10.33 -10.34 5.83
C HIS A 158 -9.18 -10.20 6.83
N ALA A 159 -9.27 -9.31 7.82
CA ALA A 159 -8.29 -9.27 8.91
C ALA A 159 -8.38 -10.57 9.74
N GLU A 160 -9.60 -11.03 10.05
CA GLU A 160 -9.86 -12.32 10.69
C GLU A 160 -9.42 -13.51 9.83
N MET A 161 -9.55 -13.40 8.50
CA MET A 161 -9.02 -14.40 7.56
C MET A 161 -7.49 -14.52 7.68
N VAL A 162 -6.79 -13.38 7.75
CA VAL A 162 -5.33 -13.37 7.95
C VAL A 162 -4.97 -13.89 9.36
N VAL A 163 -5.71 -13.53 10.41
CA VAL A 163 -5.50 -14.10 11.76
C VAL A 163 -5.62 -15.64 11.75
N ARG A 164 -6.65 -16.20 11.12
CA ARG A 164 -6.76 -17.66 10.99
C ARG A 164 -5.58 -18.27 10.24
N ALA A 165 -5.10 -17.60 9.19
CA ALA A 165 -3.93 -18.05 8.45
C ALA A 165 -2.65 -18.02 9.32
N LEU A 166 -2.49 -16.99 10.15
CA LEU A 166 -1.39 -16.85 11.11
C LEU A 166 -1.46 -17.92 12.21
N HIS A 167 -2.66 -18.27 12.69
CA HIS A 167 -2.85 -19.34 13.67
C HIS A 167 -2.41 -20.69 13.12
N ARG A 168 -2.68 -20.99 11.84
CA ARG A 168 -2.27 -22.24 11.19
C ARG A 168 -0.76 -22.41 11.08
N VAL A 169 -0.01 -21.31 11.01
CA VAL A 169 1.46 -21.35 11.00
C VAL A 169 2.08 -21.29 12.41
N GLY A 170 1.27 -21.17 13.46
CA GLY A 170 1.71 -21.21 14.86
C GLY A 170 1.62 -19.88 15.63
N ALA A 171 1.28 -18.77 14.98
CA ALA A 171 1.16 -17.46 15.62
C ALA A 171 -0.24 -17.26 16.26
N THR A 172 -0.59 -18.13 17.22
CA THR A 172 -1.92 -18.25 17.84
C THR A 172 -2.29 -17.10 18.79
N ASN A 173 -1.32 -16.27 19.18
CA ASN A 173 -1.47 -15.08 20.03
C ASN A 173 -1.89 -13.80 19.26
N THR A 174 -2.29 -13.94 17.99
CA THR A 174 -2.74 -12.84 17.13
C THR A 174 -4.26 -12.69 17.14
N SER A 175 -4.76 -11.44 17.11
CA SER A 175 -6.20 -11.13 17.04
C SER A 175 -6.47 -9.79 16.36
N VAL A 176 -7.71 -9.59 15.91
CA VAL A 176 -8.17 -8.30 15.35
C VAL A 176 -8.67 -7.42 16.50
N ASN A 177 -8.20 -6.16 16.56
CA ASN A 177 -8.67 -5.20 17.55
C ASN A 177 -9.85 -4.36 17.05
N ASP A 178 -10.38 -3.47 17.90
CA ASP A 178 -11.51 -2.59 17.58
C ASP A 178 -11.24 -1.61 16.42
N ARG A 179 -9.97 -1.36 16.12
CA ARG A 179 -9.54 -0.51 14.98
C ARG A 179 -9.35 -1.31 13.69
N HIS A 180 -9.68 -2.60 13.70
CA HIS A 180 -9.50 -3.53 12.58
C HIS A 180 -8.02 -3.80 12.23
N ASP A 181 -7.10 -3.49 13.15
CA ASP A 181 -5.69 -3.87 13.03
C ASP A 181 -5.50 -5.31 13.58
N ILE A 182 -4.48 -6.03 13.09
CA ILE A 182 -4.04 -7.28 13.73
C ILE A 182 -2.96 -6.94 14.74
N VAL A 183 -3.18 -7.39 15.97
CA VAL A 183 -2.26 -7.24 17.08
C VAL A 183 -1.83 -8.61 17.60
N MET A 184 -0.64 -8.65 18.18
CA MET A 184 -0.03 -9.83 18.76
C MET A 184 0.25 -9.56 20.24
N SER A 185 -0.22 -10.46 21.10
CA SER A 185 0.10 -10.43 22.53
C SER A 185 1.45 -11.09 22.74
N LEU A 186 2.38 -10.42 23.39
CA LEU A 186 3.69 -11.00 23.71
C LEU A 186 3.66 -11.54 25.14
N ASP A 187 4.05 -12.80 25.31
CA ASP A 187 4.26 -13.40 26.62
C ASP A 187 5.62 -12.93 27.15
N GLY A 188 5.62 -12.27 28.32
CA GLY A 188 6.82 -11.72 28.93
C GLY A 188 6.66 -10.25 29.31
N ALA A 189 5.99 -9.99 30.44
CA ALA A 189 6.23 -8.76 31.15
C ALA A 189 7.67 -8.81 31.67
N SER A 190 8.54 -7.92 31.20
CA SER A 190 9.71 -7.56 31.98
C SER A 190 9.21 -7.18 33.38
N ALA A 191 9.76 -7.81 34.43
CA ALA A 191 9.34 -7.56 35.81
C ALA A 191 9.41 -6.06 36.12
N GLY A 192 8.27 -5.38 36.10
CA GLY A 192 8.17 -3.92 36.29
C GLY A 192 7.27 -3.18 35.28
N GLU A 193 6.90 -3.77 34.14
CA GLU A 193 5.98 -3.12 33.18
C GLU A 193 4.51 -3.43 33.50
N GLN A 194 3.68 -2.38 33.54
CA GLN A 194 2.21 -2.49 33.53
C GLN A 194 1.82 -3.31 32.29
N SER A 195 1.13 -4.43 32.51
CA SER A 195 0.51 -5.35 31.52
C SER A 195 0.99 -5.21 30.06
N PRO A 196 1.66 -6.23 29.48
CA PRO A 196 2.29 -6.11 28.16
C PRO A 196 1.27 -5.62 27.12
N GLN A 197 1.48 -4.42 26.59
CA GLN A 197 0.59 -3.87 25.58
C GLN A 197 0.73 -4.69 24.29
N PRO A 198 -0.40 -5.07 23.66
CA PRO A 198 -0.35 -5.83 22.42
C PRO A 198 0.35 -5.02 21.32
N ARG A 199 1.25 -5.67 20.60
CA ARG A 199 2.04 -5.06 19.53
C ARG A 199 1.30 -5.20 18.21
N LYS A 200 1.21 -4.13 17.42
CA LYS A 200 0.60 -4.16 16.09
C LYS A 200 1.48 -4.93 15.11
N VAL A 201 0.92 -5.90 14.41
CA VAL A 201 1.60 -6.67 13.36
C VAL A 201 1.01 -6.41 11.97
N SER A 202 -0.25 -5.96 11.88
CA SER A 202 -0.92 -5.61 10.63
C SER A 202 -1.69 -4.32 10.77
N GLY A 203 -1.60 -3.43 9.77
CA GLY A 203 -2.50 -2.29 9.64
C GLY A 203 -3.39 -2.41 8.42
N SER A 204 -4.66 -2.02 8.56
CA SER A 204 -5.65 -2.10 7.47
C SER A 204 -6.01 -0.73 6.90
N ALA A 205 -6.32 -0.71 5.61
CA ALA A 205 -6.93 0.41 4.92
C ALA A 205 -7.97 -0.07 3.90
N PHE A 206 -8.90 0.81 3.55
CA PHE A 206 -10.08 0.45 2.77
C PHE A 206 -10.33 1.46 1.64
N LYS A 207 -10.88 0.97 0.53
CA LYS A 207 -11.43 1.80 -0.55
C LYS A 207 -12.74 1.19 -1.02
N LEU A 208 -13.83 1.96 -0.94
CA LEU A 208 -15.16 1.53 -1.38
C LEU A 208 -15.51 2.24 -2.69
N THR A 209 -15.95 1.48 -3.68
CA THR A 209 -16.56 1.99 -4.91
C THR A 209 -18.07 1.79 -4.86
N ARG A 210 -18.76 2.02 -6.00
CA ARG A 210 -20.21 1.80 -6.07
C ARG A 210 -20.59 0.35 -5.79
N TYR A 211 -19.84 -0.60 -6.37
CA TYR A 211 -20.18 -2.03 -6.32
C TYR A 211 -19.16 -2.88 -5.59
N ARG A 212 -17.93 -2.41 -5.41
CA ARG A 212 -16.82 -3.20 -4.89
C ARG A 212 -16.22 -2.56 -3.64
N ALA A 213 -15.62 -3.40 -2.82
CA ALA A 213 -14.87 -3.01 -1.64
C ALA A 213 -13.48 -3.62 -1.71
N LEU A 214 -12.47 -2.78 -1.56
CA LEU A 214 -11.08 -3.16 -1.40
C LEU A 214 -10.70 -3.02 0.07
N HIS A 215 -10.17 -4.09 0.64
CA HIS A 215 -9.47 -4.09 1.91
C HIS A 215 -8.06 -4.56 1.66
N HIS A 216 -7.10 -3.69 1.90
CA HIS A 216 -5.71 -4.09 1.95
C HIS A 216 -5.11 -3.87 3.32
N GLY A 217 -4.15 -4.69 3.66
CA GLY A 217 -3.41 -4.56 4.90
C GLY A 217 -1.97 -4.97 4.71
N THR A 218 -1.14 -4.48 5.63
CA THR A 218 0.25 -4.91 5.77
C THR A 218 0.32 -6.06 6.76
N CYS A 219 1.39 -6.83 6.79
CA CYS A 219 1.65 -7.82 7.82
C CYS A 219 3.17 -7.89 8.01
N LEU A 220 3.64 -7.39 9.15
CA LEU A 220 5.04 -7.44 9.56
C LEU A 220 5.38 -8.88 9.93
N LEU A 221 5.89 -9.63 8.95
CA LEU A 221 6.23 -11.02 9.13
C LEU A 221 7.63 -11.14 9.71
N ASP A 222 8.62 -10.55 9.05
CA ASP A 222 10.02 -10.64 9.45
C ASP A 222 10.85 -9.45 8.92
N SER A 223 10.40 -8.22 9.17
CA SER A 223 11.10 -7.01 8.72
C SER A 223 12.44 -6.84 9.47
N PRO A 224 13.59 -6.76 8.77
CA PRO A 224 14.87 -6.45 9.41
C PRO A 224 14.95 -5.00 9.91
N ASN A 225 14.10 -4.12 9.37
CA ASN A 225 14.11 -2.69 9.66
C ASN A 225 13.17 -2.28 10.81
N ILE A 226 12.56 -3.24 11.52
CA ILE A 226 11.51 -2.96 12.51
C ILE A 226 11.90 -1.91 13.56
N ASN A 227 13.16 -1.92 13.98
CA ASN A 227 13.69 -1.00 15.00
C ASN A 227 13.92 0.43 14.46
N ILE A 228 14.04 0.58 13.13
CA ILE A 228 14.30 1.86 12.48
C ILE A 228 13.09 2.43 11.75
N ILE A 229 11.95 1.72 11.65
CA ILE A 229 10.70 2.24 11.04
C ILE A 229 10.35 3.65 11.55
N GLY A 230 10.59 3.91 12.84
CA GLY A 230 10.33 5.20 13.45
C GLY A 230 11.13 6.37 12.85
N SER A 231 12.32 6.14 12.28
CA SER A 231 13.14 7.20 11.68
C SER A 231 12.53 7.75 10.39
N PHE A 232 11.79 6.91 9.66
CA PHE A 232 11.08 7.26 8.42
C PHE A 232 9.71 7.93 8.69
N LEU A 233 9.05 7.59 9.80
CA LEU A 233 7.68 8.02 10.14
C LEU A 233 7.62 9.16 11.18
N ARG A 234 8.76 9.75 11.54
CA ARG A 234 8.85 10.87 12.49
C ARG A 234 9.27 12.15 11.77
N SER A 235 8.30 12.97 11.41
CA SER A 235 8.57 14.26 10.80
C SER A 235 9.37 15.19 11.73
N PRO A 236 10.45 15.83 11.24
CA PRO A 236 11.17 16.87 11.98
C PRO A 236 10.40 18.19 12.11
N ALA A 237 9.31 18.36 11.34
CA ALA A 237 8.45 19.55 11.34
C ALA A 237 7.12 19.34 12.09
N ARG A 238 6.89 18.16 12.70
CA ARG A 238 5.62 17.85 13.39
C ARG A 238 5.19 18.92 14.39
N ASP A 239 6.13 19.43 15.18
CA ASP A 239 5.83 20.43 16.23
C ASP A 239 5.60 21.84 15.68
N TYR A 240 5.85 22.06 14.40
CA TYR A 240 5.65 23.32 13.69
C TYR A 240 4.40 23.30 12.80
N ILE A 241 3.80 22.13 12.56
CA ILE A 241 2.72 21.94 11.60
C ILE A 241 1.38 21.72 12.30
N LYS A 242 0.34 22.40 11.79
CA LYS A 242 -1.06 22.06 12.03
C LYS A 242 -1.71 21.79 10.68
N ALA A 243 -2.19 20.56 10.48
CA ALA A 243 -2.75 20.13 9.20
C ALA A 243 -4.22 19.73 9.33
N LYS A 244 -4.97 19.93 8.24
CA LYS A 244 -6.20 19.18 7.99
C LYS A 244 -5.81 17.81 7.40
N GLY A 245 -6.72 16.84 7.46
CA GLY A 245 -6.53 15.51 6.88
C GLY A 245 -6.48 14.41 7.92
N VAL A 246 -5.98 13.24 7.51
CA VAL A 246 -5.92 12.05 8.36
C VAL A 246 -4.52 11.95 8.99
N GLU A 247 -4.46 12.04 10.31
CA GLU A 247 -3.22 11.76 11.07
C GLU A 247 -3.07 10.25 11.30
N SER A 248 -1.81 9.78 11.35
CA SER A 248 -1.54 8.38 11.70
C SER A 248 -1.73 8.14 13.20
N VAL A 249 -2.33 7.00 13.54
CA VAL A 249 -2.38 6.50 14.92
C VAL A 249 -1.12 5.68 15.17
N ARG A 250 -0.21 6.19 16.00
CA ARG A 250 1.02 5.48 16.38
C ARG A 250 0.68 4.27 17.24
N SER A 251 1.35 3.16 17.00
CA SER A 251 1.25 1.95 17.81
C SER A 251 2.61 1.27 17.86
N PRO A 252 3.01 0.71 19.01
CA PRO A 252 4.16 -0.18 19.06
C PRO A 252 3.95 -1.37 18.12
N VAL A 253 4.98 -1.74 17.37
CA VAL A 253 4.93 -2.84 16.38
C VAL A 253 5.80 -4.02 16.79
N ALA A 254 5.54 -5.19 16.19
CA ALA A 254 6.36 -6.40 16.32
C ALA A 254 6.32 -7.19 15.00
N ASN A 255 7.32 -8.07 14.79
CA ASN A 255 7.30 -9.06 13.72
C ASN A 255 6.58 -10.32 14.21
N VAL A 256 5.81 -10.97 13.34
CA VAL A 256 5.22 -12.29 13.63
C VAL A 256 6.30 -13.34 13.88
N SER A 257 7.46 -13.25 13.21
CA SER A 257 8.60 -14.15 13.38
C SER A 257 9.11 -14.23 14.83
N SER A 258 8.84 -13.23 15.67
CA SER A 258 9.27 -13.24 17.08
C SER A 258 8.66 -14.36 17.91
N VAL A 259 7.54 -14.95 17.48
CA VAL A 259 6.93 -16.12 18.13
C VAL A 259 7.73 -17.41 17.89
N PHE A 260 8.61 -17.40 16.88
CA PHE A 260 9.31 -18.59 16.39
C PHE A 260 10.80 -18.63 16.76
N VAL A 261 11.27 -17.74 17.62
CA VAL A 261 12.70 -17.65 17.99
C VAL A 261 13.24 -18.96 18.55
N ASP A 262 12.43 -19.69 19.33
CA ASP A 262 12.79 -20.99 19.91
C ASP A 262 12.19 -22.19 19.13
N ALA A 263 11.57 -21.94 17.98
CA ALA A 263 10.94 -23.00 17.19
C ALA A 263 12.00 -23.85 16.48
N SER A 264 11.81 -25.17 16.45
CA SER A 264 12.72 -26.09 15.74
C SER A 264 12.64 -26.00 14.22
N ILE A 265 11.58 -25.37 13.68
CA ILE A 265 11.37 -25.16 12.25
C ILE A 265 11.46 -23.65 11.95
N PRO A 266 12.26 -23.23 10.95
CA PRO A 266 12.35 -21.82 10.58
C PRO A 266 11.01 -21.24 10.15
N PHE A 267 10.75 -19.98 10.52
CA PHE A 267 9.60 -19.23 10.04
C PHE A 267 9.74 -18.90 8.55
N GLY A 268 8.74 -19.26 7.74
CA GLY A 268 8.71 -19.00 6.30
C GLY A 268 7.58 -18.05 5.91
N ILE A 269 7.91 -16.93 5.25
CA ILE A 269 6.91 -16.02 4.65
C ILE A 269 6.00 -16.77 3.66
N GLN A 270 6.55 -17.74 2.92
CA GLN A 270 5.79 -18.54 1.96
C GLN A 270 4.72 -19.42 2.63
N ASP A 271 4.97 -19.90 3.85
CA ASP A 271 3.97 -20.67 4.60
C ASP A 271 2.77 -19.79 4.98
N VAL A 272 3.04 -18.53 5.34
CA VAL A 272 2.00 -17.53 5.60
C VAL A 272 1.20 -17.23 4.34
N ILE A 273 1.88 -17.00 3.21
CA ILE A 273 1.24 -16.77 1.90
C ILE A 273 0.34 -17.94 1.52
N ALA A 274 0.85 -19.18 1.60
CA ALA A 274 0.09 -20.38 1.28
C ALA A 274 -1.11 -20.57 2.21
N SER A 275 -0.96 -20.26 3.50
CA SER A 275 -2.02 -20.30 4.50
C SER A 275 -3.12 -19.25 4.22
N ILE A 276 -2.74 -18.02 3.85
CA ILE A 276 -3.69 -16.95 3.46
C ILE A 276 -4.47 -17.35 2.21
N MET A 277 -3.81 -17.91 1.19
CA MET A 277 -4.49 -18.44 0.00
C MET A 277 -5.52 -19.53 0.36
N GLY A 278 -5.16 -20.42 1.29
CA GLY A 278 -6.07 -21.46 1.79
C GLY A 278 -7.28 -20.91 2.54
N GLU A 279 -7.07 -19.93 3.43
CA GLU A 279 -8.16 -19.27 4.16
C GLU A 279 -9.08 -18.45 3.24
N PHE A 280 -8.52 -17.77 2.23
CA PHE A 280 -9.29 -17.10 1.20
C PHE A 280 -10.14 -18.09 0.40
N ALA A 281 -9.55 -19.24 0.02
CA ALA A 281 -10.25 -20.27 -0.71
C ALA A 281 -11.41 -20.86 0.10
N GLY A 282 -11.23 -21.12 1.39
CA GLY A 282 -12.30 -21.55 2.27
C GLY A 282 -13.41 -20.50 2.42
N LEU A 283 -13.03 -19.22 2.55
CA LEU A 283 -13.96 -18.11 2.74
C LEU A 283 -14.86 -17.86 1.51
N TYR A 284 -14.31 -18.04 0.30
CA TYR A 284 -15.02 -17.78 -0.97
C TYR A 284 -15.34 -19.04 -1.78
N GLN A 285 -15.11 -20.23 -1.21
CA GLN A 285 -15.36 -21.54 -1.84
C GLN A 285 -14.64 -21.71 -3.19
N VAL A 286 -13.39 -21.24 -3.26
CA VAL A 286 -12.56 -21.33 -4.47
C VAL A 286 -12.17 -22.79 -4.72
N GLY A 287 -12.26 -23.23 -5.98
CA GLY A 287 -11.95 -24.60 -6.39
C GLY A 287 -10.52 -25.04 -6.01
N PRO A 288 -10.30 -26.27 -5.52
CA PRO A 288 -8.97 -26.74 -5.11
C PRO A 288 -7.89 -26.71 -6.18
N ASP A 289 -8.25 -26.79 -7.47
CA ASP A 289 -7.29 -26.70 -8.58
C ASP A 289 -6.71 -25.29 -8.69
N ALA A 290 -7.56 -24.25 -8.57
CA ALA A 290 -7.14 -22.85 -8.58
C ALA A 290 -6.15 -22.56 -7.45
N VAL A 291 -6.43 -23.04 -6.24
CA VAL A 291 -5.55 -22.84 -5.07
C VAL A 291 -4.19 -23.51 -5.28
N ARG A 292 -4.19 -24.76 -5.74
CA ARG A 292 -2.95 -25.50 -6.02
C ARG A 292 -2.09 -24.80 -7.06
N ARG A 293 -2.73 -24.22 -8.08
CA ARG A 293 -2.04 -23.46 -9.12
C ARG A 293 -1.51 -22.13 -8.60
N ALA A 294 -2.32 -21.39 -7.82
CA ALA A 294 -1.90 -20.14 -7.20
C ALA A 294 -0.66 -20.34 -6.29
N GLN A 295 -0.66 -21.39 -5.47
CA GLN A 295 0.46 -21.73 -4.59
C GLN A 295 1.73 -22.15 -5.36
N ARG A 296 1.60 -22.59 -6.61
CA ARG A 296 2.74 -22.95 -7.48
C ARG A 296 3.19 -21.81 -8.39
N ALA A 297 2.33 -20.80 -8.61
CA ALA A 297 2.63 -19.68 -9.51
C ALA A 297 3.82 -18.84 -9.02
N TYR A 298 4.14 -18.86 -7.73
CA TYR A 298 5.36 -18.21 -7.20
C TYR A 298 6.65 -18.97 -7.54
N VAL A 299 6.57 -20.25 -7.87
CA VAL A 299 7.73 -21.14 -8.07
C VAL A 299 8.21 -21.17 -9.54
N HIS A 300 7.42 -20.62 -10.46
CA HIS A 300 7.66 -20.65 -11.90
C HIS A 300 7.52 -19.25 -12.52
N ASP A 301 7.94 -19.08 -13.79
CA ASP A 301 7.79 -17.85 -14.59
C ASP A 301 6.36 -17.26 -14.50
N PRO A 302 6.15 -15.96 -14.83
CA PRO A 302 4.85 -15.31 -14.79
C PRO A 302 3.84 -15.98 -15.72
N GLU A 303 3.20 -17.03 -15.21
CA GLU A 303 2.18 -17.81 -15.89
C GLU A 303 0.82 -17.54 -15.25
N LEU A 304 -0.15 -17.31 -16.13
CA LEU A 304 -1.55 -17.21 -15.77
C LEU A 304 -2.23 -18.55 -16.05
N TYR A 305 -3.14 -18.93 -15.18
CA TYR A 305 -4.01 -20.08 -15.34
C TYR A 305 -5.44 -19.62 -15.17
N ALA A 306 -6.35 -20.14 -15.99
CA ALA A 306 -7.76 -19.86 -15.85
C ALA A 306 -8.60 -21.12 -16.05
N GLY A 307 -9.64 -21.24 -15.25
CA GLY A 307 -10.73 -22.20 -15.44
C GLY A 307 -11.99 -21.51 -15.95
N ASP A 308 -13.14 -22.16 -15.75
CA ASP A 308 -14.44 -21.62 -16.15
C ASP A 308 -14.79 -20.34 -15.37
N ASP A 309 -14.59 -20.38 -14.05
CA ASP A 309 -15.00 -19.34 -13.10
C ASP A 309 -13.84 -18.73 -12.28
N TRP A 310 -12.60 -19.14 -12.54
CA TRP A 310 -11.44 -18.66 -11.79
C TRP A 310 -10.26 -18.28 -12.67
N VAL A 311 -9.39 -17.40 -12.14
CA VAL A 311 -8.10 -17.00 -12.72
C VAL A 311 -7.07 -16.90 -11.61
N VAL A 312 -5.90 -17.51 -11.79
CA VAL A 312 -4.79 -17.39 -10.83
C VAL A 312 -3.47 -17.23 -11.54
N GLY A 313 -2.49 -16.62 -10.89
CA GLY A 313 -1.12 -16.61 -11.41
C GLY A 313 -0.23 -15.55 -10.79
N ALA A 314 0.97 -15.46 -11.34
CA ALA A 314 1.94 -14.44 -10.98
C ALA A 314 1.81 -13.23 -11.92
N VAL A 315 1.91 -12.03 -11.36
CA VAL A 315 1.89 -10.75 -12.08
C VAL A 315 3.08 -9.90 -11.64
N GLY A 316 3.38 -8.80 -12.32
CA GLY A 316 4.48 -7.91 -11.92
C GLY A 316 4.80 -6.86 -12.97
N GLU A 317 6.09 -6.64 -13.22
CA GLU A 317 6.59 -5.59 -14.12
C GLU A 317 6.05 -5.72 -15.55
N ALA A 318 5.88 -6.96 -16.05
CA ALA A 318 5.31 -7.21 -17.38
C ALA A 318 3.92 -6.58 -17.52
N GLN A 319 2.98 -6.92 -16.61
CA GLN A 319 1.68 -6.25 -16.57
C GLN A 319 1.82 -4.76 -16.25
N GLY A 320 2.76 -4.40 -15.39
CA GLY A 320 3.03 -3.01 -14.99
C GLY A 320 3.27 -2.07 -16.17
N TYR A 321 4.17 -2.45 -17.08
CA TYR A 321 4.61 -1.56 -18.17
C TYR A 321 4.00 -1.87 -19.53
N GLU A 322 3.50 -3.08 -19.76
CA GLU A 322 2.91 -3.48 -21.04
C GLU A 322 1.40 -3.22 -21.09
N GLU A 323 0.67 -3.28 -19.95
CA GLU A 323 -0.76 -2.95 -19.92
C GLU A 323 -0.96 -1.42 -19.77
N PRO A 324 -1.54 -0.73 -20.78
CA PRO A 324 -1.54 0.73 -20.84
C PRO A 324 -2.19 1.42 -19.63
N GLU A 325 -3.27 0.85 -19.08
CA GLU A 325 -3.96 1.44 -17.94
C GLU A 325 -3.22 1.27 -16.62
N ILE A 326 -2.50 0.15 -16.46
CA ILE A 326 -1.63 -0.08 -15.30
C ILE A 326 -0.45 0.88 -15.38
N LYS A 327 0.17 1.00 -16.55
CA LYS A 327 1.26 1.95 -16.78
C LYS A 327 0.84 3.39 -16.50
N LYS A 328 -0.35 3.81 -16.96
CA LYS A 328 -0.92 5.13 -16.63
C LYS A 328 -1.06 5.31 -15.11
N GLY A 329 -1.49 4.27 -14.40
CA GLY A 329 -1.55 4.26 -12.94
C GLY A 329 -0.18 4.46 -12.29
N ILE A 330 0.88 3.82 -12.82
CA ILE A 330 2.26 3.96 -12.35
C ILE A 330 2.75 5.40 -12.57
N ASP A 331 2.56 5.93 -13.78
CA ASP A 331 2.98 7.28 -14.15
C ASP A 331 2.31 8.34 -13.24
N GLU A 332 1.00 8.17 -12.96
CA GLU A 332 0.28 9.01 -12.00
C GLU A 332 0.90 8.92 -10.61
N LEU A 333 1.09 7.72 -10.06
CA LEU A 333 1.60 7.53 -8.69
C LEU A 333 3.03 8.05 -8.51
N ARG A 334 3.86 8.01 -9.57
CA ARG A 334 5.24 8.53 -9.57
C ARG A 334 5.30 10.06 -9.68
N SER A 335 4.25 10.69 -10.20
CA SER A 335 4.23 12.14 -10.37
C SER A 335 4.35 12.89 -9.03
N LEU A 336 5.12 13.98 -9.03
CA LEU A 336 5.19 14.88 -7.87
C LEU A 336 3.82 15.50 -7.56
N GLU A 337 3.01 15.72 -8.59
CA GLU A 337 1.64 16.18 -8.44
C GLU A 337 0.84 15.24 -7.54
N TRP A 338 0.80 13.95 -7.84
CA TRP A 338 0.09 12.98 -7.01
C TRP A 338 0.67 12.89 -5.60
N LYS A 339 1.99 12.85 -5.48
CA LYS A 339 2.67 12.67 -4.20
C LYS A 339 2.47 13.84 -3.24
N TYR A 340 2.49 15.08 -3.70
CA TYR A 340 2.52 16.27 -2.83
C TYR A 340 1.30 17.17 -2.94
N THR A 341 0.70 17.33 -4.12
CA THR A 341 -0.40 18.33 -4.31
C THR A 341 -1.76 17.82 -3.84
N GLN A 342 -1.84 16.53 -3.51
CA GLN A 342 -3.00 15.90 -2.89
C GLN A 342 -3.08 16.17 -1.39
N THR A 343 -2.08 16.87 -0.83
CA THR A 343 -2.02 17.23 0.58
C THR A 343 -3.13 18.23 0.94
N PRO A 344 -3.97 17.91 1.95
CA PRO A 344 -4.95 18.87 2.47
C PRO A 344 -4.29 20.13 3.02
N GLN A 345 -5.08 21.19 3.19
CA GLN A 345 -4.56 22.45 3.70
C GLN A 345 -3.87 22.28 5.06
N PHE A 346 -2.73 22.95 5.24
CA PHE A 346 -2.01 22.98 6.51
C PHE A 346 -1.29 24.32 6.70
N LEU A 347 -0.85 24.57 7.93
CA LEU A 347 0.04 25.66 8.28
C LEU A 347 1.34 25.12 8.87
N PHE A 348 2.42 25.86 8.63
CA PHE A 348 3.71 25.72 9.30
C PHE A 348 4.00 27.05 10.00
N SER A 349 4.31 27.02 11.30
CA SER A 349 4.68 28.24 12.04
C SER A 349 5.75 28.00 13.10
N THR A 350 6.67 28.96 13.26
CA THR A 350 7.71 28.96 14.30
C THR A 350 7.28 29.65 15.59
N TYR A 351 6.05 30.15 15.64
CA TYR A 351 5.44 30.77 16.81
C TYR A 351 3.97 30.35 16.92
N PRO A 352 3.35 30.43 18.12
CA PRO A 352 1.92 30.22 18.29
C PRO A 352 1.10 31.20 17.45
N VAL A 353 0.04 30.69 16.81
CA VAL A 353 -0.92 31.50 16.05
C VAL A 353 -2.33 31.22 16.55
N GLU A 354 -3.30 32.06 16.21
CA GLU A 354 -4.68 31.91 16.69
C GLU A 354 -5.27 30.52 16.37
N GLU A 355 -5.00 29.98 15.17
CA GLU A 355 -5.48 28.66 14.79
C GLU A 355 -4.68 27.48 15.38
N ASP A 356 -3.53 27.76 15.99
CA ASP A 356 -2.68 26.76 16.66
C ASP A 356 -1.84 27.40 17.78
N SER A 357 -2.44 27.45 18.96
CA SER A 357 -1.88 28.07 20.17
C SER A 357 -0.78 27.25 20.86
N ARG A 358 -0.37 26.10 20.30
CA ARG A 358 0.70 25.28 20.90
C ARG A 358 2.02 26.07 20.93
N GLU A 359 2.77 25.92 22.00
CA GLU A 359 4.15 26.43 22.05
C GLU A 359 5.03 25.74 21.03
N ARG A 360 6.01 26.47 20.49
CA ARG A 360 6.94 25.97 19.47
C ARG A 360 8.30 25.69 20.07
N PRO A 361 9.05 24.70 19.56
CA PRO A 361 10.43 24.52 19.99
C PRO A 361 11.26 25.77 19.69
N ALA A 362 12.28 26.02 20.52
CA ALA A 362 13.19 27.13 20.31
C ALA A 362 13.88 27.02 18.93
N LEU A 363 14.02 28.17 18.27
CA LEU A 363 14.78 28.28 17.03
C LEU A 363 16.29 28.09 17.29
N PRO A 364 17.07 27.73 16.25
CA PRO A 364 18.53 27.73 16.33
C PRO A 364 19.07 29.03 16.97
N PRO A 365 20.03 28.95 17.91
CA PRO A 365 20.59 30.14 18.56
C PRO A 365 21.27 31.13 17.62
N SER A 366 21.64 30.67 16.42
CA SER A 366 22.20 31.48 15.33
C SER A 366 21.16 32.36 14.64
N LEU A 367 19.87 32.15 14.87
CA LEU A 367 18.80 33.01 14.35
C LEU A 367 18.43 34.10 15.36
N PRO A 368 18.14 35.34 14.91
CA PRO A 368 17.60 36.39 15.76
C PRO A 368 16.33 35.92 16.49
N PRO A 369 16.14 36.26 17.79
CA PRO A 369 14.92 35.91 18.54
C PRO A 369 13.62 36.48 17.95
N SER A 370 13.73 37.54 17.17
CA SER A 370 12.66 38.17 16.39
C SER A 370 12.26 37.38 15.13
N THR A 371 12.98 36.32 14.77
CA THR A 371 12.67 35.50 13.59
C THR A 371 11.28 34.89 13.69
N ARG A 372 10.46 35.13 12.67
CA ARG A 372 9.10 34.59 12.55
C ARG A 372 8.95 33.97 11.17
N VAL A 373 8.45 32.75 11.12
CA VAL A 373 8.12 32.04 9.88
C VAL A 373 6.71 31.52 10.02
N PHE A 374 5.86 31.89 9.08
CA PHE A 374 4.52 31.36 8.91
C PHE A 374 4.29 31.05 7.44
N LEU A 375 3.74 29.87 7.15
CA LEU A 375 3.31 29.45 5.83
C LEU A 375 1.92 28.81 5.94
N ARG A 376 0.99 29.22 5.08
CA ARG A 376 -0.27 28.49 4.84
C ARG A 376 -0.23 27.89 3.46
N LEU A 377 -0.54 26.60 3.38
CA LEU A 377 -0.47 25.85 2.14
C LEU A 377 -1.79 25.17 1.83
N LYS A 378 -2.12 25.09 0.54
CA LYS A 378 -3.25 24.34 0.01
C LYS A 378 -2.83 23.63 -1.28
N HIS A 379 -3.11 22.33 -1.39
CA HIS A 379 -2.68 21.50 -2.52
C HIS A 379 -1.17 21.58 -2.81
N GLY A 380 -0.37 21.64 -1.74
CA GLY A 380 1.09 21.77 -1.82
C GLY A 380 1.61 23.14 -2.26
N ALA A 381 0.76 24.11 -2.59
CA ALA A 381 1.15 25.48 -2.96
C ALA A 381 1.02 26.44 -1.76
N ILE A 382 1.92 27.40 -1.68
CA ILE A 382 1.90 28.48 -0.68
C ILE A 382 0.81 29.47 -1.07
N ILE A 383 -0.19 29.66 -0.21
CA ILE A 383 -1.28 30.63 -0.43
C ILE A 383 -1.12 31.90 0.43
N GLU A 384 -0.38 31.79 1.52
CA GLU A 384 -0.08 32.88 2.45
C GLU A 384 1.27 32.58 3.12
N SER A 385 2.08 33.60 3.36
CA SER A 385 3.32 33.49 4.10
C SER A 385 3.66 34.78 4.81
N HIS A 386 4.18 34.69 6.02
CA HIS A 386 4.71 35.82 6.79
C HIS A 386 6.09 35.41 7.32
N ILE A 387 7.15 35.93 6.70
CA ILE A 387 8.53 35.62 7.08
C ILE A 387 9.26 36.93 7.35
N SER A 388 9.84 37.05 8.53
CA SER A 388 10.60 38.23 8.95
C SER A 388 11.68 37.87 9.97
N MET A 389 12.70 38.72 10.06
CA MET A 389 13.80 38.58 11.04
C MET A 389 13.94 39.83 11.92
N SER A 390 13.38 40.97 11.50
CA SER A 390 13.50 42.22 12.24
C SER A 390 12.65 42.27 13.53
N PRO A 391 13.16 42.84 14.62
CA PRO A 391 12.37 43.15 15.81
C PRO A 391 11.48 44.39 15.63
N ASP A 392 11.75 45.24 14.62
CA ASP A 392 10.92 46.40 14.29
C ASP A 392 9.67 45.95 13.53
N SER A 393 8.49 46.31 14.04
CA SER A 393 7.22 45.85 13.46
C SER A 393 6.97 46.35 12.03
N SER A 394 7.45 47.55 11.69
CA SER A 394 7.30 48.12 10.35
C SER A 394 8.17 47.36 9.36
N ILE A 395 9.45 47.19 9.70
CA ILE A 395 10.41 46.46 8.86
C ILE A 395 9.98 44.99 8.72
N ALA A 396 9.55 44.35 9.81
CA ALA A 396 9.05 42.97 9.77
C ALA A 396 7.83 42.82 8.86
N SER A 397 6.91 43.78 8.87
CA SER A 397 5.74 43.79 7.97
C SER A 397 6.16 43.95 6.50
N GLU A 398 7.11 44.83 6.20
CA GLU A 398 7.64 45.02 4.84
C GLU A 398 8.40 43.79 4.33
N GLN A 399 9.21 43.16 5.18
CA GLN A 399 9.86 41.88 4.90
C GLN A 399 8.84 40.80 4.56
N ALA A 400 7.80 40.65 5.39
CA ALA A 400 6.76 39.65 5.20
C ALA A 400 6.02 39.82 3.86
N VAL A 401 5.66 41.06 3.49
CA VAL A 401 4.99 41.36 2.21
C VAL A 401 5.87 40.99 1.01
N ARG A 402 7.15 41.40 1.02
CA ARG A 402 8.10 41.10 -0.08
C ARG A 402 8.31 39.60 -0.25
N VAL A 403 8.56 38.89 0.85
CA VAL A 403 8.73 37.44 0.82
C VAL A 403 7.45 36.75 0.36
N HIS A 404 6.28 37.24 0.77
CA HIS A 404 5.01 36.69 0.31
C HIS A 404 4.81 36.77 -1.20
N GLU A 405 5.04 37.94 -1.79
CA GLU A 405 4.92 38.11 -3.24
C GLU A 405 5.87 37.18 -4.02
N ALA A 406 7.06 36.90 -3.49
CA ALA A 406 8.00 35.96 -4.10
C ALA A 406 7.62 34.47 -3.94
N LEU A 407 6.90 34.11 -2.89
CA LEU A 407 6.55 32.71 -2.57
C LEU A 407 5.15 32.28 -2.99
N LYS A 408 4.22 33.23 -3.12
CA LYS A 408 2.81 32.95 -3.40
C LYS A 408 2.64 32.13 -4.68
N GLY A 409 1.88 31.04 -4.58
CA GLY A 409 1.61 30.12 -5.67
C GLY A 409 2.72 29.08 -5.94
N ARG A 410 3.93 29.26 -5.39
CA ARG A 410 5.00 28.25 -5.53
C ARG A 410 4.63 26.98 -4.77
N ARG A 411 4.99 25.83 -5.34
CA ARG A 411 4.78 24.52 -4.74
C ARG A 411 5.91 24.18 -3.80
N LEU A 412 5.60 23.88 -2.55
CA LEU A 412 6.59 23.72 -1.49
C LEU A 412 7.63 22.64 -1.79
N HIS A 413 7.20 21.53 -2.38
CA HIS A 413 8.07 20.41 -2.71
C HIS A 413 8.99 20.68 -3.91
N GLU A 414 8.84 21.83 -4.59
CA GLU A 414 9.69 22.27 -5.70
C GLU A 414 10.70 23.34 -5.27
N ILE A 415 10.54 23.95 -4.07
CA ILE A 415 11.44 25.01 -3.58
C ILE A 415 12.66 24.38 -2.93
N GLN A 416 13.76 24.30 -3.69
CA GLN A 416 15.03 23.73 -3.24
C GLN A 416 15.74 24.62 -2.20
N PRO A 417 16.71 24.09 -1.44
CA PRO A 417 17.47 24.87 -0.45
C PRO A 417 18.10 26.15 -1.02
N THR A 418 18.68 26.08 -2.21
CA THR A 418 19.27 27.23 -2.92
C THR A 418 18.22 28.28 -3.25
N GLN A 419 17.04 27.87 -3.69
CA GLN A 419 15.94 28.78 -4.00
C GLN A 419 15.32 29.41 -2.74
N TRP A 420 15.32 28.71 -1.61
CA TRP A 420 14.98 29.32 -0.32
C TRP A 420 15.98 30.42 0.04
N GLN A 421 17.28 30.13 -0.11
CA GLN A 421 18.34 31.08 0.18
C GLN A 421 18.26 32.32 -0.72
N GLU A 422 18.10 32.13 -2.04
CA GLU A 422 17.94 33.22 -3.01
C GLU A 422 16.76 34.12 -2.65
N VAL A 423 15.57 33.55 -2.45
CA VAL A 423 14.37 34.33 -2.10
C VAL A 423 14.56 35.08 -0.79
N LEU A 424 15.07 34.43 0.25
CA LEU A 424 15.21 35.09 1.55
C LEU A 424 16.27 36.19 1.52
N TYR A 425 17.37 35.99 0.80
CA TYR A 425 18.43 36.98 0.63
C TYR A 425 17.95 38.23 -0.10
N GLU A 426 17.21 38.05 -1.20
CA GLU A 426 16.67 39.17 -1.97
C GLU A 426 15.57 39.93 -1.23
N GLN A 427 14.69 39.21 -0.52
CA GLN A 427 13.43 39.78 -0.02
C GLN A 427 13.49 40.26 1.43
N LEU A 428 14.40 39.74 2.27
CA LEU A 428 14.56 40.25 3.65
C LEU A 428 15.35 41.57 3.72
N GLY A 429 16.15 41.86 2.69
CA GLY A 429 16.91 43.11 2.54
C GLY A 429 18.35 43.03 3.05
N ALA A 430 19.17 43.97 2.62
CA ALA A 430 20.62 44.00 2.86
C ALA A 430 21.03 44.29 4.32
N GLU A 431 20.07 44.67 5.17
CA GLU A 431 20.29 44.96 6.59
C GLU A 431 20.44 43.69 7.43
N GLU A 432 19.93 42.55 6.94
CA GLU A 432 20.07 41.26 7.61
C GLU A 432 21.44 40.64 7.33
N GLU A 433 22.05 40.06 8.36
CA GLU A 433 23.32 39.35 8.19
C GLU A 433 23.15 38.15 7.26
N ALA A 434 24.02 38.04 6.25
CA ALA A 434 23.96 36.96 5.26
C ALA A 434 24.01 35.55 5.89
N SER A 435 24.79 35.39 6.96
CA SER A 435 24.87 34.15 7.75
C SER A 435 23.55 33.76 8.39
N SER A 436 22.80 34.75 8.90
CA SER A 436 21.50 34.54 9.54
C SER A 436 20.43 34.17 8.51
N VAL A 437 20.46 34.79 7.33
CA VAL A 437 19.58 34.43 6.21
C VAL A 437 19.86 33.01 5.70
N GLU A 438 21.13 32.64 5.58
CA GLU A 438 21.52 31.28 5.18
C GLU A 438 21.07 30.23 6.21
N GLU A 439 21.21 30.53 7.51
CA GLU A 439 20.69 29.67 8.58
C GLU A 439 19.16 29.54 8.51
N LEU A 440 18.44 30.63 8.23
CA LEU A 440 16.98 30.58 8.11
C LEU A 440 16.54 29.71 6.92
N ALA A 441 17.19 29.89 5.77
CA ALA A 441 16.95 29.07 4.58
C ALA A 441 17.19 27.59 4.88
N ARG A 442 18.32 27.27 5.52
CA ARG A 442 18.68 25.90 5.94
C ARG A 442 17.66 25.33 6.91
N PHE A 443 17.24 26.10 7.91
CA PHE A 443 16.22 25.69 8.88
C PHE A 443 14.89 25.36 8.18
N ILE A 444 14.39 26.24 7.31
CA ILE A 444 13.13 26.01 6.60
C ILE A 444 13.23 24.80 5.68
N ALA A 445 14.29 24.72 4.86
CA ALA A 445 14.49 23.65 3.90
C ALA A 445 14.59 22.28 4.60
N THR A 446 15.37 22.19 5.69
CA THR A 446 15.54 20.94 6.45
C THR A 446 14.24 20.51 7.14
N LYS A 447 13.49 21.45 7.74
CA LYS A 447 12.18 21.13 8.32
C LYS A 447 11.19 20.66 7.26
N LEU A 448 11.22 21.23 6.07
CA LEU A 448 10.28 20.93 4.99
C LEU A 448 10.76 19.83 4.03
N GLY A 449 11.77 19.07 4.44
CA GLY A 449 12.09 17.77 3.83
C GLY A 449 13.17 17.79 2.77
N TRP A 450 14.00 18.83 2.73
CA TRP A 450 15.24 18.87 1.94
C TRP A 450 16.45 18.52 2.80
N VAL A 451 17.51 18.04 2.14
CA VAL A 451 18.79 17.71 2.79
C VAL A 451 19.72 18.89 2.69
#